data_AF-A0AA42NTP3-F1
#
_entry.id   AF-A0AA42NTP3-F1
#
_cell.length_a   1.000
_cell.length_b   1.000
_cell.length_c   1.000
_cell.angle_alpha   90.00
_cell.angle_beta   90.00
_cell.angle_gamma   90.00
#
_symmetry.space_group_name_H-M   'P 1'
#
loop_
_entity.id
_entity.type
_entity.pdbx_description
1 polymer ?
#
loop_
_entity_poly.entity_id
_entity_poly.type
_entity_poly.pdbx_seq_one_letter_code
_entity_poly.pdbx_strand_id
1 'polypeptide(L)'
;MTREGRRHFGESIGLGIHASETKEENLKAILDVISSVREDLECFTSNKVSLKTRDSQMDSFLKAATLVSTLNNNHPNILKPTNQVIVALSTLNKKESEDLTVLELGAEGFPCTIYVDGNRLTSADLESFEDNIDALLSSPSTGEKIKRLMNVEPNQADDVISKLPVSDFHSYDAMDASRLTVYDIDYKGKLVELDSTLVSQLKTDKSP
;
A
#
# COMPACT_ATOMS: atom_id res chain seq x y z
N MET A 1 15.29 39.66 41.21
CA MET A 1 14.33 39.25 40.17
C MET A 1 14.28 37.74 40.13
N THR A 2 13.38 37.15 40.90
CA THR A 2 13.11 35.71 40.93
C THR A 2 12.40 35.33 39.64
N ARG A 3 12.91 34.32 38.92
CA ARG A 3 12.24 33.71 37.77
C ARG A 3 11.01 32.93 38.26
N GLU A 4 9.97 33.63 38.65
CA GLU A 4 8.65 33.03 38.84
C GLU A 4 7.98 32.85 37.48
N GLY A 5 7.43 31.65 37.26
CA GLY A 5 6.49 31.39 36.15
C GLY A 5 7.05 30.62 34.96
N ARG A 6 7.70 29.46 35.17
CA ARG A 6 7.83 28.49 34.07
C ARG A 6 6.48 27.80 33.90
N ARG A 7 5.86 27.91 32.71
CA ARG A 7 4.61 27.21 32.37
C ARG A 7 4.79 25.69 32.60
N HIS A 8 3.84 25.06 33.26
CA HIS A 8 3.80 23.61 33.43
C HIS A 8 3.19 22.98 32.18
N PHE A 9 3.93 22.08 31.53
CA PHE A 9 3.53 21.48 30.24
C PHE A 9 2.94 20.07 30.38
N GLY A 10 2.74 19.58 31.61
CA GLY A 10 2.25 18.22 31.86
C GLY A 10 0.91 17.93 31.16
N GLU A 11 -0.04 18.86 31.25
CA GLU A 11 -1.34 18.74 30.57
C GLU A 11 -1.19 18.71 29.05
N SER A 12 -0.35 19.57 28.48
CA SER A 12 -0.12 19.60 27.03
C SER A 12 0.54 18.32 26.52
N ILE A 13 1.44 17.71 27.31
CA ILE A 13 2.03 16.40 26.99
C ILE A 13 0.95 15.32 27.03
N GLY A 14 0.09 15.32 28.06
CA GLY A 14 -1.03 14.38 28.16
C GLY A 14 -2.00 14.49 26.99
N LEU A 15 -2.36 15.70 26.58
CA LEU A 15 -3.18 15.94 25.39
C LEU A 15 -2.51 15.41 24.11
N GLY A 16 -1.19 15.58 23.98
CA GLY A 16 -0.44 15.05 22.84
C GLY A 16 -0.44 13.52 22.77
N ILE A 17 -0.35 12.84 23.92
CA ILE A 17 -0.43 11.36 23.98
C ILE A 17 -1.82 10.90 23.56
N HIS A 18 -2.87 11.49 24.15
CA HIS A 18 -4.25 11.14 23.82
C HIS A 18 -4.58 11.39 22.34
N ALA A 19 -4.10 12.50 21.77
CA ALA A 19 -4.26 12.79 20.34
C ALA A 19 -3.56 11.75 19.45
N SER A 20 -2.43 11.18 19.90
CA SER A 20 -1.75 10.09 19.21
C SER A 20 -2.56 8.79 19.23
N GLU A 21 -3.15 8.45 20.37
CA GLU A 21 -4.02 7.27 20.51
C GLU A 21 -5.26 7.41 19.62
N THR A 22 -5.91 8.58 19.67
CA THR A 22 -7.07 8.92 18.82
C THR A 22 -6.72 8.79 17.34
N LYS A 23 -5.53 9.26 16.94
CA LYS A 23 -5.03 9.14 15.58
C LYS A 23 -4.89 7.68 15.14
N GLU A 24 -4.32 6.82 15.97
CA GLU A 24 -4.14 5.40 15.65
C GLU A 24 -5.49 4.71 15.43
N GLU A 25 -6.47 4.97 16.30
CA GLU A 25 -7.83 4.44 16.19
C GLU A 25 -8.51 4.90 14.89
N ASN A 26 -8.45 6.19 14.59
CA ASN A 26 -9.06 6.76 13.38
C ASN A 26 -8.41 6.22 12.10
N LEU A 27 -7.08 6.14 12.06
CA LEU A 27 -6.37 5.60 10.89
C LEU A 27 -6.72 4.13 10.67
N LYS A 28 -6.82 3.34 11.75
CA LYS A 28 -7.26 1.95 11.65
C LYS A 28 -8.66 1.86 11.05
N ALA A 29 -9.62 2.64 11.56
CA ALA A 29 -10.98 2.64 11.06
C ALA A 29 -11.06 2.99 9.55
N ILE A 30 -10.31 4.01 9.11
CA ILE A 30 -10.23 4.40 7.70
C ILE A 30 -9.65 3.26 6.84
N LEU A 31 -8.59 2.59 7.31
CA LEU A 31 -7.96 1.48 6.58
C LEU A 31 -8.84 0.23 6.54
N ASP A 32 -9.62 -0.03 7.60
CA ASP A 32 -10.56 -1.14 7.66
C ASP A 32 -11.67 -0.94 6.61
N VAL A 33 -12.21 0.28 6.45
CA VAL A 33 -13.17 0.61 5.36
C VAL A 33 -12.56 0.37 3.99
N ILE A 34 -11.35 0.87 3.74
CA ILE A 34 -10.66 0.67 2.45
C ILE A 34 -10.42 -0.81 2.17
N SER A 35 -10.12 -1.59 3.20
CA SER A 35 -9.92 -3.04 3.10
C SER A 35 -11.24 -3.76 2.78
N SER A 36 -12.35 -3.37 3.42
CA SER A 36 -13.68 -3.89 3.08
C SER A 36 -14.04 -3.61 1.62
N VAL A 37 -13.84 -2.37 1.15
CA VAL A 37 -14.09 -1.99 -0.25
C VAL A 37 -13.23 -2.83 -1.21
N ARG A 38 -11.98 -3.09 -0.84
CA ARG A 38 -11.10 -3.96 -1.62
C ARG A 38 -11.69 -5.36 -1.76
N GLU A 39 -12.13 -5.97 -0.67
CA GLU A 39 -12.72 -7.30 -0.66
C GLU A 39 -14.00 -7.34 -1.51
N ASP A 40 -14.87 -6.34 -1.37
CA ASP A 40 -16.10 -6.22 -2.15
C ASP A 40 -15.80 -6.04 -3.65
N LEU A 41 -14.80 -5.23 -4.00
CA LEU A 41 -14.38 -5.01 -5.38
C LEU A 41 -13.77 -6.28 -6.01
N GLU A 42 -12.91 -6.97 -5.26
CA GLU A 42 -12.31 -8.24 -5.69
C GLU A 42 -13.41 -9.28 -5.89
N CYS A 43 -14.38 -9.39 -4.97
CA CYS A 43 -15.52 -10.29 -5.10
C CYS A 43 -16.37 -9.95 -6.34
N PHE A 44 -16.79 -8.69 -6.49
CA PHE A 44 -17.65 -8.23 -7.58
C PHE A 44 -16.98 -8.41 -8.96
N THR A 45 -15.68 -8.14 -9.06
CA THR A 45 -14.95 -8.24 -10.32
C THR A 45 -14.40 -9.64 -10.59
N SER A 46 -14.74 -10.65 -9.78
CA SER A 46 -14.20 -12.01 -9.88
C SER A 46 -12.67 -12.03 -9.84
N ASN A 47 -12.09 -11.29 -8.89
CA ASN A 47 -10.66 -11.09 -8.67
C ASN A 47 -9.90 -10.46 -9.84
N LYS A 48 -10.57 -9.75 -10.76
CA LYS A 48 -9.90 -9.07 -11.90
C LYS A 48 -9.35 -7.70 -11.53
N VAL A 49 -9.97 -7.03 -10.56
CA VAL A 49 -9.59 -5.71 -10.09
C VAL A 49 -9.40 -5.77 -8.58
N SER A 50 -8.34 -5.13 -8.09
CA SER A 50 -8.04 -4.98 -6.68
C SER A 50 -7.85 -3.51 -6.34
N LEU A 51 -7.89 -3.18 -5.05
CA LEU A 51 -7.71 -1.84 -4.53
C LEU A 51 -6.42 -1.75 -3.70
N LYS A 52 -5.68 -0.65 -3.86
CA LYS A 52 -4.48 -0.37 -3.08
C LYS A 52 -4.38 1.12 -2.76
N THR A 53 -3.77 1.45 -1.63
CA THR A 53 -3.32 2.81 -1.32
C THR A 53 -1.84 2.97 -1.64
N ARG A 54 -1.45 4.13 -2.20
CA ARG A 54 -0.05 4.51 -2.40
C ARG A 54 0.19 5.94 -1.92
N ASP A 55 1.38 6.23 -1.42
CA ASP A 55 1.71 7.58 -0.97
C ASP A 55 1.78 8.55 -2.17
N SER A 56 1.10 9.70 -2.08
CA SER A 56 1.09 10.68 -3.17
C SER A 56 2.43 11.40 -3.36
N GLN A 57 3.39 11.23 -2.45
CA GLN A 57 4.66 11.99 -2.41
C GLN A 57 5.92 11.14 -2.61
N MET A 58 5.82 9.82 -2.84
CA MET A 58 7.00 8.94 -2.79
C MET A 58 8.07 9.27 -3.84
N ASP A 59 7.69 9.78 -5.02
CA ASP A 59 8.65 10.12 -6.09
C ASP A 59 9.39 11.46 -5.90
N SER A 60 8.82 12.38 -5.11
CA SER A 60 9.47 13.68 -4.82
C SER A 60 10.28 13.66 -3.52
N PHE A 61 9.90 12.80 -2.57
CA PHE A 61 10.55 12.74 -1.26
C PHE A 61 11.90 12.01 -1.28
N LEU A 62 12.06 10.95 -2.10
CA LEU A 62 13.34 10.23 -2.22
C LEU A 62 14.48 11.12 -2.76
N LYS A 63 14.16 12.16 -3.54
CA LYS A 63 15.14 13.14 -4.05
C LYS A 63 15.45 14.26 -3.07
N ALA A 64 14.52 14.60 -2.16
CA ALA A 64 14.72 15.64 -1.16
C ALA A 64 15.31 15.09 0.16
N ALA A 65 14.92 13.87 0.56
CA ALA A 65 15.39 13.23 1.78
C ALA A 65 16.88 12.88 1.72
N THR A 66 17.42 12.51 0.56
CA THR A 66 18.86 12.28 0.34
C THR A 66 19.72 13.54 0.45
N LEU A 67 19.15 14.73 0.22
CA LEU A 67 19.86 16.01 0.39
C LEU A 67 19.77 16.57 1.82
N VAL A 68 18.76 16.19 2.60
CA VAL A 68 18.56 16.69 3.98
C VAL A 68 19.19 15.77 5.02
N SER A 69 19.26 14.46 4.75
CA SER A 69 19.87 13.46 5.65
C SER A 69 21.40 13.55 5.76
N THR A 70 22.07 14.36 4.93
CA THR A 70 23.50 14.63 5.07
C THR A 70 23.81 15.78 6.03
N LEU A 71 22.82 16.49 6.60
CA LEU A 71 23.10 17.70 7.40
C LEU A 71 22.53 17.79 8.82
N ASN A 72 21.62 16.95 9.32
CA ASN A 72 21.22 17.08 10.73
C ASN A 72 20.50 15.85 11.34
N ASN A 73 21.09 15.26 12.38
CA ASN A 73 20.59 14.06 13.08
C ASN A 73 19.60 14.34 14.23
N ASN A 74 18.94 15.49 14.28
CA ASN A 74 18.17 15.89 15.48
C ASN A 74 16.83 16.59 15.21
N HIS A 75 16.12 16.27 14.12
CA HIS A 75 14.76 16.79 13.92
C HIS A 75 13.73 15.65 13.88
N PRO A 76 12.61 15.79 14.63
CA PRO A 76 11.50 14.86 14.51
C PRO A 76 11.00 14.92 13.07
N ASN A 77 10.84 13.76 12.44
CA ASN A 77 10.18 13.65 11.15
C ASN A 77 8.83 14.37 11.26
N ILE A 78 8.73 15.55 10.66
CA ILE A 78 7.45 16.19 10.42
C ILE A 78 6.78 15.32 9.36
N LEU A 79 6.10 14.26 9.82
CA LEU A 79 5.11 13.53 9.03
C LEU A 79 4.02 14.55 8.71
N LYS A 80 4.19 15.26 7.58
CA LYS A 80 3.06 15.94 6.94
C LYS A 80 1.97 14.88 6.73
N PRO A 81 0.68 15.26 6.86
CA PRO A 81 -0.41 14.35 6.56
C PRO A 81 -0.13 13.71 5.20
N THR A 82 0.09 12.40 5.23
CA THR A 82 0.49 11.62 4.07
C THR A 82 -0.76 11.51 3.21
N ASN A 83 -0.89 12.40 2.22
CA ASN A 83 -1.89 12.25 1.20
C ASN A 83 -1.67 10.87 0.57
N GLN A 84 -2.69 10.02 0.63
CA GLN A 84 -2.68 8.72 -0.02
C GLN A 84 -3.49 8.82 -1.30
N VAL A 85 -3.17 8.01 -2.28
CA VAL A 85 -3.99 7.84 -3.49
C VAL A 85 -4.63 6.46 -3.40
N ILE A 86 -5.95 6.41 -3.48
CA ILE A 86 -6.71 5.17 -3.62
C ILE A 86 -6.68 4.78 -5.10
N VAL A 87 -6.17 3.60 -5.40
CA VAL A 87 -5.89 3.14 -6.76
C VAL A 87 -6.57 1.80 -6.99
N ALA A 88 -7.30 1.69 -8.10
CA ALA A 88 -7.75 0.41 -8.62
C ALA A 88 -6.69 -0.14 -9.57
N LEU A 89 -6.41 -1.44 -9.51
CA LEU A 89 -5.40 -2.08 -10.36
C LEU A 89 -5.90 -3.41 -10.91
N SER A 90 -5.48 -3.75 -12.13
CA SER A 90 -5.74 -5.06 -12.70
C SER A 90 -4.88 -6.11 -12.00
N THR A 91 -5.49 -7.22 -11.58
CA THR A 91 -4.77 -8.36 -11.03
C THR A 91 -4.04 -9.17 -12.10
N LEU A 92 -4.54 -9.13 -13.34
CA LEU A 92 -3.96 -9.81 -14.51
C LEU A 92 -2.73 -9.09 -15.06
N ASN A 93 -2.68 -7.77 -14.92
CA ASN A 93 -1.53 -6.96 -15.30
C ASN A 93 -1.38 -5.78 -14.32
N LYS A 94 -0.52 -5.94 -13.32
CA LYS A 94 -0.32 -4.94 -12.24
C LYS A 94 0.23 -3.59 -12.72
N LYS A 95 0.65 -3.47 -13.99
CA LYS A 95 1.04 -2.19 -14.59
C LYS A 95 -0.17 -1.34 -14.97
N GLU A 96 -1.32 -1.97 -15.22
CA GLU A 96 -2.57 -1.27 -15.48
C GLU A 96 -3.21 -0.88 -14.16
N SER A 97 -3.26 0.42 -13.91
CA SER A 97 -3.82 1.00 -12.69
C SER A 97 -4.48 2.33 -12.98
N GLU A 98 -5.50 2.65 -12.20
CA GLU A 98 -6.32 3.84 -12.32
C GLU A 98 -6.47 4.49 -10.94
N ASP A 99 -6.05 5.74 -10.81
CA ASP A 99 -6.23 6.51 -9.59
C ASP A 99 -7.73 6.82 -9.42
N LEU A 100 -8.34 6.39 -8.32
CA LEU A 100 -9.75 6.67 -8.02
C LEU A 100 -9.91 8.05 -7.39
N THR A 101 -9.18 8.29 -6.30
CA THR A 101 -9.18 9.57 -5.58
C THR A 101 -7.90 9.76 -4.78
N VAL A 102 -7.59 11.01 -4.42
CA VAL A 102 -6.66 11.34 -3.34
C VAL A 102 -7.44 11.31 -2.02
N LEU A 103 -6.88 10.67 -1.01
CA LEU A 103 -7.31 10.68 0.38
C LEU A 103 -6.37 11.61 1.16
N GLU A 104 -6.89 12.76 1.57
CA GLU A 104 -6.21 13.72 2.44
C GLU A 104 -6.63 13.44 3.88
N LEU A 105 -5.67 13.08 4.74
CA LEU A 105 -5.92 12.76 6.14
C LEU A 105 -5.73 13.99 7.03
N GLY A 106 -6.58 14.14 8.03
CA GLY A 106 -6.41 15.10 9.11
C GLY A 106 -5.21 14.75 10.00
N ALA A 107 -4.83 15.66 10.90
CA ALA A 107 -3.71 15.44 11.82
C ALA A 107 -3.92 14.18 12.69
N GLU A 108 -5.17 13.91 13.06
CA GLU A 108 -5.64 12.79 13.86
C GLU A 108 -6.35 11.72 13.01
N GLY A 109 -6.11 11.67 11.69
CA GLY A 109 -6.83 10.80 10.75
C GLY A 109 -8.09 11.48 10.20
N PHE A 110 -9.06 11.75 11.07
CA PHE A 110 -10.19 12.63 10.76
C PHE A 110 -9.90 14.10 11.13
N PRO A 111 -10.59 15.08 10.52
CA PRO A 111 -11.42 14.91 9.32
C PRO A 111 -10.56 14.51 8.13
N CYS A 112 -11.08 13.65 7.25
CA CYS A 112 -10.41 13.26 6.02
C CYS A 112 -11.17 13.77 4.80
N THR A 113 -10.55 13.78 3.63
CA THR A 113 -11.15 14.31 2.41
C THR A 113 -10.82 13.45 1.20
N ILE A 114 -11.82 13.24 0.36
CA ILE A 114 -11.68 12.65 -0.96
C ILE A 114 -12.23 13.59 -2.05
N TYR A 115 -11.91 13.29 -3.30
CA TYR A 115 -12.38 14.04 -4.46
C TYR A 115 -13.15 13.11 -5.40
N VAL A 116 -14.42 13.44 -5.64
CA VAL A 116 -15.30 12.69 -6.53
C VAL A 116 -15.81 13.60 -7.63
N ASP A 117 -15.44 13.31 -8.88
CA ASP A 117 -15.82 14.10 -10.06
C ASP A 117 -15.56 15.62 -9.93
N GLY A 118 -14.44 15.96 -9.26
CA GLY A 118 -14.04 17.36 -9.00
C GLY A 118 -14.66 17.98 -7.74
N ASN A 119 -15.58 17.29 -7.07
CA ASN A 119 -16.15 17.74 -5.80
C ASN A 119 -15.29 17.27 -4.63
N ARG A 120 -14.98 18.20 -3.72
CA ARG A 120 -14.27 17.93 -2.48
C ARG A 120 -15.25 17.48 -1.41
N LEU A 121 -15.16 16.22 -0.98
CA LEU A 121 -16.00 15.64 0.07
C LEU A 121 -15.18 15.45 1.34
N THR A 122 -15.60 16.05 2.45
CA THR A 122 -14.91 15.97 3.74
C THR A 122 -15.74 15.17 4.74
N SER A 123 -15.11 14.17 5.34
CA SER A 123 -15.71 13.31 6.37
C SER A 123 -15.18 13.72 7.73
N ALA A 124 -16.08 13.96 8.68
CA ALA A 124 -15.72 14.33 10.05
C ALA A 124 -15.47 13.10 10.93
N ASP A 125 -16.01 11.95 10.53
CA ASP A 125 -16.04 10.69 11.26
C ASP A 125 -16.11 9.50 10.28
N LEU A 126 -16.24 8.30 10.84
CA LEU A 126 -16.29 7.05 10.09
C LEU A 126 -17.54 6.93 9.20
N GLU A 127 -18.73 7.26 9.73
CA GLU A 127 -20.00 7.14 8.99
C GLU A 127 -19.99 8.05 7.76
N SER A 128 -19.60 9.31 7.92
CA SER A 128 -19.45 10.24 6.80
C SER A 128 -18.32 9.85 5.83
N PHE A 129 -17.37 8.99 6.24
CA PHE A 129 -16.36 8.44 5.35
C PHE A 129 -16.91 7.31 4.50
N GLU A 130 -17.65 6.39 5.10
CA GLU A 130 -18.34 5.30 4.38
C GLU A 130 -19.31 5.86 3.33
N ASP A 131 -20.12 6.87 3.67
CA ASP A 131 -21.02 7.55 2.73
C ASP A 131 -20.27 8.18 1.54
N ASN A 132 -19.14 8.84 1.82
CA ASN A 132 -18.33 9.46 0.77
C ASN A 132 -17.65 8.41 -0.13
N ILE A 133 -17.26 7.27 0.43
CA ILE A 133 -16.72 6.13 -0.33
C ILE A 133 -17.81 5.51 -1.21
N ASP A 134 -19.04 5.36 -0.73
CA ASP A 134 -20.16 4.90 -1.56
C ASP A 134 -20.42 5.87 -2.73
N ALA A 135 -20.39 7.18 -2.47
CA ALA A 135 -20.48 8.20 -3.51
C ALA A 135 -19.34 8.11 -4.54
N LEU A 136 -18.10 7.82 -4.10
CA LEU A 136 -16.97 7.58 -5.00
C LEU A 136 -17.21 6.34 -5.88
N LEU A 137 -17.57 5.21 -5.30
CA LEU A 137 -17.72 3.94 -6.02
C LEU A 137 -18.91 3.93 -6.97
N SER A 138 -19.98 4.66 -6.63
CA SER A 138 -21.16 4.85 -7.48
C SER A 138 -20.99 5.92 -8.57
N SER A 139 -19.87 6.66 -8.57
CA SER A 139 -19.62 7.69 -9.58
C SER A 139 -19.40 7.07 -10.98
N PRO A 140 -19.91 7.73 -12.05
CA PRO A 140 -19.67 7.26 -13.42
C PRO A 140 -18.19 7.13 -13.77
N SER A 141 -17.34 8.05 -13.29
CA SER A 141 -15.90 8.03 -13.58
C SER A 141 -15.20 6.82 -12.96
N THR A 142 -15.55 6.45 -11.73
CA THR A 142 -15.03 5.24 -11.08
C THR A 142 -15.52 3.97 -11.77
N GLY A 143 -16.81 3.92 -12.12
CA GLY A 143 -17.37 2.80 -12.87
C GLY A 143 -16.68 2.58 -14.23
N GLU A 144 -16.34 3.64 -14.94
CA GLU A 144 -15.60 3.55 -16.21
C GLU A 144 -14.19 3.00 -16.00
N LYS A 145 -13.44 3.51 -15.02
CA LYS A 145 -12.09 3.04 -14.67
C LYS A 145 -12.09 1.55 -14.34
N ILE A 146 -13.01 1.10 -13.49
CA ILE A 146 -13.14 -0.32 -13.11
C ILE A 146 -13.46 -1.18 -14.35
N LYS A 147 -14.40 -0.74 -15.20
CA LYS A 147 -14.72 -1.45 -16.45
C LYS A 147 -13.52 -1.58 -17.38
N ARG A 148 -12.68 -0.55 -17.50
CA ARG A 148 -11.44 -0.63 -18.29
C ARG A 148 -10.51 -1.70 -17.74
N LEU A 149 -10.27 -1.69 -16.42
CA LEU A 149 -9.38 -2.66 -15.75
C LEU A 149 -9.87 -4.10 -15.83
N MET A 150 -11.20 -4.33 -15.81
CA MET A 150 -11.79 -5.67 -15.97
C MET A 150 -11.57 -6.29 -17.35
N ASN A 151 -11.32 -5.46 -18.37
CA ASN A 151 -11.12 -5.87 -19.76
C ASN A 151 -9.63 -5.94 -20.15
N VAL A 152 -8.72 -5.73 -19.19
CA VAL A 152 -7.28 -5.86 -19.43
C VAL A 152 -6.94 -7.33 -19.69
N GLU A 153 -6.23 -7.57 -20.78
CA GLU A 153 -5.70 -8.89 -21.11
C GLU A 153 -4.42 -9.21 -20.30
N PRO A 154 -4.16 -10.48 -19.98
CA PRO A 154 -2.95 -10.89 -19.31
C PRO A 154 -1.72 -10.49 -20.12
N ASN A 155 -0.72 -9.93 -19.44
CA ASN A 155 0.52 -9.46 -20.07
C ASN A 155 1.32 -10.67 -20.56
N GLN A 156 1.49 -10.83 -21.88
CA GLN A 156 2.26 -11.96 -22.48
C GLN A 156 3.77 -11.91 -22.17
N ALA A 157 4.25 -10.94 -21.39
CA ALA A 157 5.66 -10.73 -21.13
C ALA A 157 6.23 -11.55 -19.96
N ASP A 158 5.40 -12.10 -19.07
CA ASP A 158 5.88 -12.92 -17.95
C ASP A 158 5.92 -14.44 -18.27
N ASP A 159 5.46 -14.83 -19.48
CA ASP A 159 5.39 -16.23 -19.92
C ASP A 159 6.60 -16.67 -20.77
N VAL A 160 7.61 -15.81 -20.96
CA VAL A 160 8.79 -16.15 -21.77
C VAL A 160 9.83 -16.98 -21.00
N ILE A 161 9.73 -17.07 -19.66
CA ILE A 161 10.64 -17.92 -18.88
C ILE A 161 10.24 -19.42 -18.97
N SER A 162 9.02 -19.74 -19.43
CA SER A 162 8.57 -21.14 -19.55
C SER A 162 8.81 -21.79 -20.93
N LYS A 163 9.36 -21.05 -21.90
CA LYS A 163 9.62 -21.54 -23.27
C LYS A 163 11.03 -21.21 -23.77
N LEU A 164 12.05 -21.60 -23.03
CA LEU A 164 13.35 -21.85 -23.65
C LEU A 164 13.30 -23.24 -24.33
N PRO A 165 13.58 -23.34 -25.64
CA PRO A 165 13.77 -24.65 -26.25
C PRO A 165 14.97 -25.32 -25.59
N VAL A 166 14.78 -26.54 -25.10
CA VAL A 166 15.89 -27.43 -24.69
C VAL A 166 16.59 -27.85 -25.97
N SER A 167 17.49 -27.01 -26.48
CA SER A 167 18.41 -27.37 -27.55
C SER A 167 19.81 -27.47 -26.95
N ASP A 168 20.26 -28.72 -26.82
CA ASP A 168 21.63 -29.21 -26.88
C ASP A 168 22.73 -28.24 -26.39
N PHE A 169 23.08 -28.36 -25.11
CA PHE A 169 24.40 -27.96 -24.63
C PHE A 169 25.20 -29.18 -24.20
N HIS A 170 26.28 -29.42 -24.94
CA HIS A 170 27.29 -30.42 -24.65
C HIS A 170 27.93 -30.19 -23.28
N SER A 171 28.34 -31.33 -22.71
CA SER A 171 29.07 -31.53 -21.47
C SER A 171 30.08 -30.43 -21.13
N TYR A 172 29.90 -29.84 -19.95
CA TYR A 172 31.00 -29.40 -19.11
C TYR A 172 30.74 -29.84 -17.67
N ASP A 173 31.84 -30.11 -16.99
CA ASP A 173 31.99 -30.96 -15.81
C ASP A 173 31.10 -30.64 -14.61
N ALA A 174 30.86 -31.71 -13.85
CA ALA A 174 30.19 -31.72 -12.57
C ALA A 174 30.74 -30.66 -11.59
N MET A 175 29.88 -29.71 -11.21
CA MET A 175 30.01 -29.01 -9.94
C MET A 175 28.70 -29.14 -9.14
N ASP A 176 28.85 -29.90 -8.05
CA ASP A 176 28.08 -30.02 -6.82
C ASP A 176 26.75 -29.24 -6.70
N ALA A 177 25.64 -29.97 -6.85
CA ALA A 177 24.27 -29.48 -6.69
C ALA A 177 23.80 -29.47 -5.21
N SER A 178 24.63 -28.95 -4.32
CA SER A 178 24.39 -28.98 -2.87
C SER A 178 24.33 -27.59 -2.25
N ARG A 179 23.35 -26.76 -2.66
CA ARG A 179 22.73 -25.63 -1.89
C ARG A 179 22.07 -24.64 -2.85
N LEU A 180 20.80 -24.88 -3.19
CA LEU A 180 19.92 -23.80 -3.62
C LEU A 180 19.43 -23.09 -2.35
N THR A 181 19.97 -21.92 -2.05
CA THR A 181 19.42 -21.03 -1.03
C THR A 181 18.38 -20.12 -1.67
N VAL A 182 17.14 -20.24 -1.20
CA VAL A 182 16.01 -19.43 -1.65
C VAL A 182 15.84 -18.30 -0.65
N TYR A 183 15.78 -17.07 -1.13
CA TYR A 183 15.58 -15.89 -0.29
C TYR A 183 14.19 -15.31 -0.53
N ASP A 184 13.58 -14.82 0.55
CA ASP A 184 12.34 -14.07 0.53
C ASP A 184 12.55 -12.69 1.18
N ILE A 185 11.60 -11.79 1.00
CA ILE A 185 11.61 -10.46 1.60
C ILE A 185 10.51 -10.41 2.66
N ASP A 186 10.89 -10.17 3.92
CA ASP A 186 9.91 -10.08 5.00
C ASP A 186 9.03 -8.81 4.90
N TYR A 187 8.00 -8.75 5.74
CA TYR A 187 7.08 -7.61 5.82
C TYR A 187 7.74 -6.28 6.25
N LYS A 188 9.03 -6.29 6.59
CA LYS A 188 9.86 -5.11 6.90
C LYS A 188 10.89 -4.83 5.80
N GLY A 189 10.84 -5.53 4.67
CA GLY A 189 11.73 -5.32 3.54
C GLY A 189 13.12 -5.95 3.67
N LYS A 190 13.32 -6.87 4.62
CA LYS A 190 14.62 -7.52 4.85
C LYS A 190 14.69 -8.87 4.13
N LEU A 191 15.83 -9.16 3.50
CA LEU A 191 16.11 -10.48 2.92
C LEU A 191 16.19 -11.52 4.05
N VAL A 192 15.40 -12.59 3.94
CA VAL A 192 15.39 -13.73 4.85
C VAL A 192 15.60 -15.00 4.04
N GLU A 193 16.50 -15.87 4.49
CA GLU A 193 16.75 -17.18 3.87
C GLU A 193 15.62 -18.15 4.26
N LEU A 194 14.96 -18.76 3.28
CA LEU A 194 13.92 -19.75 3.52
C LEU A 194 14.54 -21.12 3.81
N ASP A 195 14.17 -21.70 4.94
CA ASP A 195 14.64 -23.03 5.33
C ASP A 195 14.11 -24.10 4.34
N SER A 196 15.04 -24.91 3.84
CA SER A 196 14.86 -25.90 2.78
C SER A 196 13.81 -27.00 3.07
N THR A 197 13.28 -27.05 4.29
CA THR A 197 12.27 -28.02 4.72
C THR A 197 10.84 -27.68 4.28
N LEU A 198 10.55 -26.43 3.86
CA LEU A 198 9.21 -26.06 3.35
C LEU A 198 9.01 -26.37 1.85
N VAL A 199 10.11 -26.52 1.09
CA VAL A 199 10.06 -26.74 -0.36
C VAL A 199 9.61 -28.17 -0.73
N SER A 200 9.72 -29.13 0.19
CA SER A 200 9.31 -30.53 -0.04
C SER A 200 7.81 -30.78 0.12
N GLN A 201 7.06 -29.90 0.79
CA GLN A 201 5.59 -30.06 0.97
C GLN A 201 4.76 -29.54 -0.22
N LEU A 202 5.33 -28.70 -1.09
CA LEU A 202 4.65 -28.19 -2.29
C LEU A 202 4.72 -29.13 -3.51
N LYS A 203 5.47 -30.24 -3.44
CA LYS A 203 5.68 -31.17 -4.56
C LYS A 203 4.83 -32.43 -4.55
N THR A 204 4.06 -32.72 -3.49
CA THR A 204 3.30 -33.99 -3.39
C THR A 204 1.80 -33.89 -3.64
N ASP A 205 1.24 -32.72 -3.91
CA ASP A 205 -0.23 -32.56 -4.06
C ASP A 205 -0.68 -32.29 -5.51
N LYS A 206 0.06 -32.81 -6.49
CA LYS A 206 -0.45 -32.96 -7.87
C LYS A 206 -0.13 -34.33 -8.46
N SER A 207 -1.21 -35.10 -8.57
CA SER A 207 -1.51 -36.22 -9.48
C SER A 207 -1.23 -37.64 -8.99
N PRO A 208 -2.08 -38.63 -9.37
CA PRO A 208 -3.24 -38.54 -10.27
C PRO A 208 -4.61 -38.48 -9.57
#